data_AF-A0A7C8Q2G9-F1
#
_entry.id   AF-A0A7C8Q2G9-F1
#
_cell.length_a   1.000
_cell.length_b   1.000
_cell.length_c   1.000
_cell.angle_alpha   90.00
_cell.angle_beta   90.00
_cell.angle_gamma   90.00
#
_symmetry.space_group_name_H-M   'P 1'
#
loop_
_entity.id
_entity.type
_entity.pdbx_description
1 polymer ?
#
loop_
_entity_poly.entity_id
_entity_poly.type
_entity_poly.pdbx_seq_one_letter_code
_entity_poly.pdbx_strand_id
1 'polypeptide(L)'
;MAGLLQNNPLAYQSTAVPLEEKQPEEDIPVSALVDDEKKLWTRHAEATWVELFYDLFFVANLTTFTDSHQINDGDTLQSYIGYFAILWFTWLQAALFDLRFGGDSLIQRIAKALQIGVMVGFSAINSKFDPRYPEQNWQAFKTLSLLLFASRFAIAIQYFVVWWTVRQYTKTKMPLLLMSVLMFISMILFLGLAFSFSSTGNTKGYIGWYVVLSLEAVLVLSISLKWKIVGFKGTHLIQRMGLLTLIVMGEGIIGLCRATSLTNEGVGATSWSPTLSGQAISGVLCIYFLYMLYFDDEPNYVYSTVPQQLWAILHFPFHLAVILFVEGQQQLMIWQGIITALNILGASLDTAYNNGGKTNGGVIANSVLDVINDFFPEETAKIVASEPAFVFNLAPMRDSGDATFIRDQIDKLWDLCAPDIG
;
A
#
# COMPACT_ATOMS: atom_id res chain seq x y z
N MET A 1 8.56 10.80 77.84
CA MET A 1 9.93 10.49 78.29
C MET A 1 10.69 9.98 77.08
N ALA A 2 11.66 10.77 76.60
CA ALA A 2 12.77 10.50 75.65
C ALA A 2 12.56 9.41 74.57
N GLY A 3 12.78 9.62 73.27
CA GLY A 3 13.67 10.54 72.59
C GLY A 3 14.39 9.76 71.48
N LEU A 4 14.48 10.38 70.29
CA LEU A 4 15.49 10.22 69.23
C LEU A 4 15.35 9.10 68.17
N LEU A 5 15.65 9.57 66.94
CA LEU A 5 16.06 8.87 65.70
C LEU A 5 14.90 8.34 64.82
N GLN A 6 14.79 8.60 63.51
CA GLN A 6 15.67 9.25 62.54
C GLN A 6 14.86 9.45 61.24
N ASN A 7 15.20 10.49 60.48
CA ASN A 7 14.65 10.81 59.16
C ASN A 7 14.66 9.63 58.18
N ASN A 8 13.51 9.36 57.53
CA ASN A 8 13.50 8.73 56.21
C ASN A 8 12.17 9.01 55.48
N PRO A 9 12.10 9.93 54.51
CA PRO A 9 11.01 9.97 53.56
C PRO A 9 11.51 9.45 52.21
N LEU A 10 11.44 8.13 52.01
CA LEU A 10 11.36 7.51 50.69
C LEU A 10 10.01 6.80 50.59
N ALA A 11 8.96 7.60 50.59
CA ALA A 11 7.67 7.22 50.03
C ALA A 11 7.42 8.17 48.87
N TYR A 12 7.72 7.71 47.66
CA TYR A 12 7.32 8.40 46.43
C TYR A 12 5.80 8.24 46.31
N GLN A 13 5.05 9.08 47.03
CA GLN A 13 3.65 9.29 46.75
C GLN A 13 3.57 9.97 45.38
N SER A 14 3.10 9.25 44.36
CA SER A 14 2.69 9.84 43.09
C SER A 14 1.42 10.65 43.34
N THR A 15 1.58 11.88 43.82
CA THR A 15 0.51 12.88 43.80
C THR A 15 0.25 13.23 42.35
N ALA A 16 -0.90 12.79 41.81
CA ALA A 16 -1.43 13.29 40.56
C ALA A 16 -1.71 14.79 40.76
N VAL A 17 -0.86 15.62 40.18
CA VAL A 17 -1.08 17.07 40.11
C VAL A 17 -2.11 17.31 39.01
N PRO A 18 -3.29 17.90 39.32
CA PRO A 18 -4.21 18.35 38.28
C PRO A 18 -3.50 19.38 37.40
N LEU A 19 -3.68 19.30 36.08
CA LEU A 19 -3.08 20.24 35.14
C LEU A 19 -3.62 21.66 35.42
N GLU A 20 -2.86 22.40 36.23
CA GLU A 20 -2.92 23.85 36.26
C GLU A 20 -2.47 24.33 34.87
N GLU A 21 -3.33 25.10 34.23
CA GLU A 21 -3.14 25.68 32.90
C GLU A 21 -1.79 26.41 32.85
N LYS A 22 -0.77 25.73 32.31
CA LYS A 22 0.60 26.26 32.26
C LYS A 22 0.59 27.50 31.36
N GLN A 23 0.88 28.66 31.95
CA GLN A 23 1.07 29.91 31.23
C GLN A 23 2.12 29.74 30.11
N PRO A 24 1.93 30.38 28.94
CA PRO A 24 2.72 30.10 27.75
C PRO A 24 4.04 30.87 27.76
N GLU A 25 4.95 30.53 28.67
CA GLU A 25 6.33 31.01 28.64
C GLU A 25 7.26 29.90 29.16
N GLU A 26 7.67 28.97 28.28
CA GLU A 26 8.92 28.20 28.43
C GLU A 26 9.23 27.36 27.16
N ASP A 27 10.25 27.80 26.43
CA ASP A 27 11.16 27.05 25.55
C ASP A 27 10.57 25.96 24.63
N ILE A 28 9.64 26.38 23.77
CA ILE A 28 9.46 25.72 22.47
C ILE A 28 10.68 26.10 21.61
N PRO A 29 11.42 25.17 20.98
CA PRO A 29 12.48 25.57 20.04
C PRO A 29 11.81 26.26 18.84
N VAL A 30 11.75 27.58 18.91
CA VAL A 30 11.32 28.49 17.85
C VAL A 30 12.37 28.42 16.74
N SER A 31 12.32 27.38 15.90
CA SER A 31 12.83 27.53 14.53
C SER A 31 11.68 27.97 13.64
N ALA A 32 11.16 29.16 13.96
CA ALA A 32 10.44 29.96 12.99
C ALA A 32 11.42 30.27 11.85
N LEU A 33 10.96 30.09 10.62
CA LEU A 33 11.50 30.95 9.58
C LEU A 33 11.01 32.36 9.92
N VAL A 34 11.90 33.10 10.58
CA VAL A 34 11.86 34.52 10.94
C VAL A 34 11.27 34.81 12.33
N ASP A 35 12.08 35.54 13.08
CA ASP A 35 11.84 36.16 14.39
C ASP A 35 10.65 37.15 14.37
N ASP A 36 10.20 37.53 15.55
CA ASP A 36 8.81 37.77 15.97
C ASP A 36 7.99 38.97 15.42
N GLU A 37 8.15 39.42 14.17
CA GLU A 37 7.22 40.46 13.63
C GLU A 37 6.66 40.21 12.23
N LYS A 38 7.19 39.26 11.44
CA LYS A 38 6.64 38.92 10.11
C LYS A 38 6.82 37.44 9.79
N LYS A 39 5.97 36.58 10.35
CA LYS A 39 5.90 35.14 10.01
C LYS A 39 5.42 34.99 8.56
N LEU A 40 6.36 34.85 7.63
CA LEU A 40 6.07 34.62 6.20
C LEU A 40 5.45 33.24 5.94
N TRP A 41 5.72 32.26 6.83
CA TRP A 41 5.16 30.92 6.78
C TRP A 41 4.88 30.45 8.21
N THR A 42 3.61 30.25 8.54
CA THR A 42 3.20 29.59 9.79
C THR A 42 3.14 28.10 9.54
N ARG A 43 3.92 27.29 10.26
CA ARG A 43 3.75 25.84 10.24
C ARG A 43 2.40 25.52 10.89
N HIS A 44 1.56 24.76 10.18
CA HIS A 44 0.32 24.24 10.74
C HIS A 44 0.66 23.14 11.74
N ALA A 45 -0.04 23.14 12.89
CA ALA A 45 0.10 22.09 13.90
C ALA A 45 -0.51 20.77 13.42
N GLU A 46 -1.41 20.83 12.43
CA GLU A 46 -2.15 19.69 11.90
C GLU A 46 -2.01 19.58 10.38
N ALA A 47 -2.20 18.37 9.87
CA ALA A 47 -2.31 18.09 8.44
C ALA A 47 -3.45 18.86 7.78
N THR A 48 -3.13 19.49 6.65
CA THR A 48 -4.12 20.21 5.86
C THR A 48 -4.96 19.26 5.01
N TRP A 49 -6.20 19.64 4.71
CA TRP A 49 -7.11 18.83 3.88
C TRP A 49 -6.54 18.47 2.51
N VAL A 50 -5.72 19.35 1.91
CA VAL A 50 -5.11 19.09 0.60
C VAL A 50 -4.00 18.05 0.66
N GLU A 51 -3.29 17.94 1.80
CA GLU A 51 -2.31 16.89 2.02
C GLU A 51 -3.00 15.54 2.12
N LEU A 52 -4.06 15.44 2.94
CA LEU A 52 -4.86 14.22 3.05
C LEU A 52 -5.49 13.83 1.70
N PHE A 53 -5.99 14.81 0.94
CA PHE A 53 -6.55 14.57 -0.38
C PHE A 53 -5.51 13.99 -1.36
N TYR A 54 -4.25 14.45 -1.30
CA TYR A 54 -3.16 13.87 -2.09
C TYR A 54 -2.83 12.43 -1.65
N ASP A 55 -2.86 12.16 -0.35
CA ASP A 55 -2.61 10.83 0.22
C ASP A 55 -3.69 9.81 -0.25
N LEU A 56 -4.92 10.26 -0.56
CA LEU A 56 -5.94 9.39 -1.18
C LEU A 56 -5.57 8.95 -2.61
N PHE A 57 -4.88 9.78 -3.39
CA PHE A 57 -4.40 9.35 -4.72
C PHE A 57 -3.26 8.34 -4.62
N PHE A 58 -2.45 8.42 -3.57
CA PHE A 58 -1.44 7.40 -3.29
C PHE A 58 -2.09 6.02 -3.11
N VAL A 59 -3.11 5.90 -2.26
CA VAL A 59 -3.75 4.60 -2.03
C VAL A 59 -4.53 4.12 -3.24
N ALA A 60 -5.18 5.02 -4.00
CA ALA A 60 -5.86 4.61 -5.23
C ALA A 60 -4.91 4.00 -6.28
N ASN A 61 -3.68 4.49 -6.37
CA ASN A 61 -2.65 3.85 -7.20
C ASN A 61 -2.32 2.43 -6.72
N LEU A 62 -2.28 2.25 -5.41
CA LEU A 62 -1.98 0.98 -4.78
C LEU A 62 -3.10 -0.04 -5.02
N THR A 63 -4.36 0.34 -4.78
CA THR A 63 -5.55 -0.47 -5.10
C THR A 63 -5.54 -0.92 -6.55
N THR A 64 -5.38 0.04 -7.48
CA THR A 64 -5.42 -0.30 -8.92
C THR A 64 -4.25 -1.17 -9.35
N PHE A 65 -3.08 -1.04 -8.69
CA PHE A 65 -1.94 -1.90 -8.94
C PHE A 65 -2.15 -3.31 -8.39
N THR A 66 -2.63 -3.46 -7.15
CA THR A 66 -3.03 -4.74 -6.54
C THR A 66 -4.01 -5.48 -7.45
N ASP A 67 -5.06 -4.80 -7.91
CA ASP A 67 -6.10 -5.41 -8.76
C ASP A 67 -5.54 -5.92 -10.09
N SER A 68 -4.51 -5.25 -10.63
CA SER A 68 -3.88 -5.62 -11.91
C SER A 68 -2.77 -6.66 -11.77
N HIS A 69 -2.13 -6.75 -10.60
CA HIS A 69 -0.97 -7.62 -10.33
C HIS A 69 -1.21 -8.44 -9.07
N GLN A 70 -2.05 -9.47 -9.19
CA GLN A 70 -2.26 -10.42 -8.10
C GLN A 70 -0.93 -11.09 -7.73
N ILE A 71 -0.59 -11.03 -6.44
CA ILE A 71 0.68 -11.54 -5.91
C ILE A 71 0.56 -13.06 -5.75
N ASN A 72 0.95 -13.81 -6.77
CA ASN A 72 0.85 -15.29 -6.77
C ASN A 72 2.22 -15.98 -6.87
N ASP A 73 3.27 -15.23 -7.17
CA ASP A 73 4.63 -15.74 -7.38
C ASP A 73 5.69 -14.71 -6.92
N GLY A 74 6.94 -15.17 -6.80
CA GLY A 74 8.04 -14.31 -6.34
C GLY A 74 8.30 -13.11 -7.27
N ASP A 75 7.99 -13.24 -8.56
CA ASP A 75 8.21 -12.18 -9.52
C ASP A 75 7.14 -11.08 -9.46
N THR A 76 5.86 -11.44 -9.29
CA THR A 76 4.80 -10.45 -9.07
C THR A 76 5.01 -9.72 -7.75
N LEU A 77 5.50 -10.42 -6.71
CA LEU A 77 5.90 -9.81 -5.45
C LEU A 77 7.04 -8.80 -5.66
N GLN A 78 8.09 -9.14 -6.42
CA GLN A 78 9.18 -8.22 -6.71
C GLN A 78 8.70 -6.97 -7.48
N SER A 79 7.80 -7.17 -8.44
CA SER A 79 7.20 -6.07 -9.21
C SER A 79 6.35 -5.17 -8.31
N TYR A 80 5.59 -5.75 -7.38
CA TYR A 80 4.81 -5.04 -6.38
C TYR A 80 5.68 -4.18 -5.46
N ILE A 81 6.74 -4.77 -4.89
CA ILE A 81 7.71 -4.06 -4.04
C ILE A 81 8.35 -2.90 -4.82
N GLY A 82 8.70 -3.14 -6.08
CA GLY A 82 9.29 -2.12 -6.96
C GLY A 82 8.34 -0.95 -7.23
N TYR A 83 7.10 -1.22 -7.60
CA TYR A 83 6.10 -0.18 -7.83
C TYR A 83 5.79 0.59 -6.54
N PHE A 84 5.59 -0.12 -5.43
CA PHE A 84 5.38 0.48 -4.12
C PHE A 84 6.54 1.40 -3.72
N ALA A 85 7.79 1.01 -3.95
CA ALA A 85 8.94 1.87 -3.70
C ALA A 85 8.89 3.17 -4.51
N ILE A 86 8.61 3.09 -5.81
CA ILE A 86 8.51 4.27 -6.68
C ILE A 86 7.41 5.21 -6.19
N LEU A 87 6.25 4.65 -5.86
CA LEU A 87 5.09 5.39 -5.37
C LEU A 87 5.38 6.04 -4.01
N TRP A 88 5.93 5.29 -3.06
CA TRP A 88 6.21 5.74 -1.68
C TRP A 88 7.30 6.80 -1.63
N PHE A 89 8.41 6.64 -2.35
CA PHE A 89 9.46 7.66 -2.39
C PHE A 89 9.02 8.91 -3.15
N THR A 90 8.12 8.79 -4.13
CA THR A 90 7.53 9.97 -4.80
C THR A 90 6.62 10.74 -3.84
N TRP A 91 5.75 10.02 -3.12
CA TRP A 91 4.91 10.59 -2.08
C TRP A 91 5.74 11.26 -0.99
N LEU A 92 6.80 10.59 -0.50
CA LEU A 92 7.66 11.10 0.56
C LEU A 92 8.19 12.49 0.19
N GLN A 93 8.74 12.68 -1.01
CA GLN A 93 9.30 13.99 -1.38
C GLN A 93 8.26 15.11 -1.43
N ALA A 94 7.07 14.81 -1.96
CA ALA A 94 5.96 15.76 -1.97
C ALA A 94 5.53 16.09 -0.53
N ALA A 95 5.39 15.07 0.32
CA ALA A 95 4.98 15.22 1.70
C ALA A 95 6.00 16.03 2.52
N LEU A 96 7.29 15.74 2.36
CA LEU A 96 8.36 16.46 3.02
C LEU A 96 8.43 17.93 2.57
N PHE A 97 8.05 18.26 1.34
CA PHE A 97 7.93 19.65 0.90
C PHE A 97 6.77 20.35 1.61
N ASP A 98 5.56 19.76 1.57
CA ASP A 98 4.37 20.33 2.19
C ASP A 98 4.53 20.53 3.71
N LEU A 99 5.17 19.57 4.39
CA LEU A 99 5.47 19.67 5.83
C LEU A 99 6.33 20.89 6.19
N ARG A 100 7.15 21.38 5.26
CA ARG A 100 8.06 22.51 5.50
C ARG A 100 7.48 23.84 5.07
N PHE A 101 6.74 23.86 3.95
CA PHE A 101 6.32 25.10 3.28
C PHE A 101 4.84 25.10 2.88
N GLY A 102 4.04 24.21 3.45
CA GLY A 102 2.60 24.15 3.24
C GLY A 102 1.98 25.51 3.55
N GLY A 103 1.48 26.17 2.52
CA GLY A 103 0.74 27.40 2.65
C GLY A 103 -0.19 27.58 1.44
N ASP A 104 -0.93 28.67 1.44
CA ASP A 104 -1.91 28.90 0.39
C ASP A 104 -1.39 29.91 -0.64
N SER A 105 -0.75 29.40 -1.70
CA SER A 105 -0.32 30.22 -2.82
C SER A 105 -0.67 29.58 -4.15
N LEU A 106 -0.89 30.40 -5.19
CA LEU A 106 -1.25 29.93 -6.52
C LEU A 106 -0.22 28.93 -7.09
N ILE A 107 1.07 29.20 -6.88
CA ILE A 107 2.16 28.32 -7.34
C ILE A 107 2.08 26.97 -6.62
N GLN A 108 1.82 26.95 -5.32
CA GLN A 108 1.68 25.69 -4.58
C GLN A 108 0.44 24.91 -5.01
N ARG A 109 -0.68 25.58 -5.31
CA ARG A 109 -1.89 24.93 -5.87
C ARG A 109 -1.63 24.31 -7.24
N ILE A 110 -0.96 25.03 -8.15
CA ILE A 110 -0.61 24.51 -9.48
C ILE A 110 0.34 23.31 -9.36
N ALA A 111 1.38 23.43 -8.53
CA ALA A 111 2.32 22.33 -8.30
C ALA A 111 1.62 21.11 -7.67
N LYS A 112 0.66 21.32 -6.77
CA LYS A 112 -0.15 20.24 -6.19
C LYS A 112 -1.06 19.58 -7.23
N ALA A 113 -1.70 20.36 -8.10
CA ALA A 113 -2.48 19.81 -9.21
C ALA A 113 -1.62 18.98 -10.16
N LEU A 114 -0.39 19.44 -10.44
CA LEU A 114 0.59 18.68 -11.23
C LEU A 114 0.98 17.36 -10.52
N GLN A 115 1.22 17.39 -9.22
CA GLN A 115 1.50 16.20 -8.41
C GLN A 115 0.35 15.19 -8.42
N ILE A 116 -0.90 15.66 -8.32
CA ILE A 116 -2.09 14.80 -8.45
C ILE A 116 -2.17 14.21 -9.86
N GLY A 117 -1.90 15.01 -10.89
CA GLY A 117 -1.82 14.53 -12.28
C GLY A 117 -0.75 13.45 -12.47
N VAL A 118 0.40 13.56 -11.79
CA VAL A 118 1.44 12.52 -11.77
C VAL A 118 0.91 11.24 -11.14
N MET A 119 0.22 11.33 -10.00
CA MET A 119 -0.39 10.16 -9.35
C MET A 119 -1.45 9.49 -10.24
N VAL A 120 -2.29 10.24 -10.94
CA VAL A 120 -3.23 9.67 -11.93
C VAL A 120 -2.47 9.00 -13.08
N GLY A 121 -1.36 9.62 -13.53
CA GLY A 121 -0.48 9.05 -14.54
C GLY A 121 0.14 7.71 -14.13
N PHE A 122 0.53 7.55 -12.86
CA PHE A 122 1.06 6.28 -12.33
C PHE A 122 0.01 5.16 -12.38
N SER A 123 -1.26 5.46 -12.14
CA SER A 123 -2.35 4.48 -12.21
C SER A 123 -2.60 4.08 -13.66
N ALA A 124 -2.53 5.01 -14.62
CA ALA A 124 -2.73 4.70 -16.03
C ALA A 124 -1.69 3.73 -16.65
N ILE A 125 -0.51 3.59 -16.03
CA ILE A 125 0.57 2.72 -16.52
C ILE A 125 0.74 1.44 -15.70
N ASN A 126 -0.02 1.28 -14.61
CA ASN A 126 0.17 0.20 -13.64
C ASN A 126 0.17 -1.18 -14.32
N SER A 127 -0.84 -1.49 -15.15
CA SER A 127 -1.07 -2.76 -15.86
C SER A 127 0.05 -3.16 -16.82
N LYS A 128 0.95 -2.23 -17.16
CA LYS A 128 2.10 -2.46 -18.05
C LYS A 128 3.43 -2.44 -17.32
N PHE A 129 3.40 -2.34 -15.99
CA PHE A 129 4.59 -2.31 -15.17
C PHE A 129 5.09 -3.73 -14.92
N ASP A 130 5.99 -4.20 -15.79
CA ASP A 130 6.74 -5.44 -15.55
C ASP A 130 8.25 -5.22 -15.72
N PRO A 131 9.01 -5.10 -14.61
CA PRO A 131 10.46 -4.96 -14.62
C PRO A 131 11.24 -6.12 -15.29
N ARG A 132 10.61 -7.29 -15.49
CA ARG A 132 11.26 -8.47 -16.10
C ARG A 132 11.36 -8.37 -17.62
N TYR A 133 10.38 -7.73 -18.25
CA TYR A 133 10.31 -7.57 -19.71
C TYR A 133 10.37 -6.08 -20.13
N PRO A 134 11.46 -5.37 -19.78
CA PRO A 134 11.59 -3.94 -20.02
C PRO A 134 11.59 -3.58 -21.51
N GLU A 135 12.01 -4.51 -22.38
CA GLU A 135 12.01 -4.33 -23.83
C GLU A 135 10.61 -4.34 -24.43
N GLN A 136 9.68 -5.10 -23.85
CA GLN A 136 8.30 -5.18 -24.33
C GLN A 136 7.47 -3.95 -23.91
N ASN A 137 7.80 -3.35 -22.77
CA ASN A 137 7.03 -2.26 -22.15
C ASN A 137 7.78 -0.91 -22.12
N TRP A 138 8.71 -0.68 -23.06
CA TRP A 138 9.56 0.51 -23.06
C TRP A 138 8.77 1.82 -23.07
N GLN A 139 7.58 1.89 -23.68
CA GLN A 139 6.74 3.09 -23.65
C GLN A 139 6.20 3.38 -22.24
N ALA A 140 5.80 2.35 -21.49
CA ALA A 140 5.32 2.50 -20.11
C ALA A 140 6.46 3.01 -19.22
N PHE A 141 7.67 2.50 -19.43
CA PHE A 141 8.85 2.86 -18.65
C PHE A 141 9.32 4.29 -18.97
N LYS A 142 9.28 4.66 -20.25
CA LYS A 142 9.49 6.04 -20.68
C LYS A 142 8.47 6.99 -20.06
N THR A 143 7.18 6.61 -20.09
CA THR A 143 6.10 7.42 -19.50
C THR A 143 6.28 7.57 -17.99
N LEU A 144 6.61 6.49 -17.27
CA LEU A 144 6.93 6.53 -15.84
C LEU A 144 8.08 7.49 -15.53
N SER A 145 9.14 7.46 -16.34
CA SER A 145 10.28 8.37 -16.21
C SER A 145 9.88 9.84 -16.43
N LEU A 146 9.00 10.11 -17.39
CA LEU A 146 8.45 11.45 -17.64
C LEU A 146 7.55 11.93 -16.50
N LEU A 147 6.78 11.03 -15.87
CA LEU A 147 5.97 11.33 -14.69
C LEU A 147 6.83 11.66 -13.47
N LEU A 148 7.91 10.90 -13.24
CA LEU A 148 8.91 11.19 -12.20
C LEU A 148 9.63 12.53 -12.46
N PHE A 149 9.98 12.81 -13.72
CA PHE A 149 10.49 14.11 -14.15
C PHE A 149 9.51 15.23 -13.79
N ALA A 150 8.22 15.10 -14.14
CA ALA A 150 7.21 16.11 -13.87
C ALA A 150 7.01 16.36 -12.37
N SER A 151 7.03 15.29 -11.55
CA SER A 151 6.99 15.41 -10.08
C SER A 151 8.18 16.21 -9.56
N ARG A 152 9.40 15.89 -9.98
CA ARG A 152 10.62 16.60 -9.52
C ARG A 152 10.72 18.02 -10.04
N PHE A 153 10.22 18.28 -11.25
CA PHE A 153 10.08 19.63 -11.78
C PHE A 153 9.17 20.49 -10.90
N ALA A 154 8.00 19.96 -10.49
CA ALA A 154 7.07 20.65 -9.59
C ALA A 154 7.75 21.04 -8.28
N ILE A 155 8.40 20.05 -7.62
CA ILE A 155 9.07 20.24 -6.33
C ILE A 155 10.27 21.19 -6.46
N ALA A 156 11.05 21.09 -7.54
CA ALA A 156 12.21 21.95 -7.77
C ALA A 156 11.80 23.43 -7.91
N ILE A 157 10.72 23.72 -8.65
CA ILE A 157 10.16 25.07 -8.75
C ILE A 157 9.68 25.57 -7.40
N GLN A 158 8.97 24.73 -6.64
CA GLN A 158 8.46 25.14 -5.34
C GLN A 158 9.61 25.50 -4.38
N TYR A 159 10.65 24.67 -4.27
CA TYR A 159 11.84 25.00 -3.47
C TYR A 159 12.56 26.24 -4.00
N PHE A 160 12.62 26.44 -5.33
CA PHE A 160 13.24 27.62 -5.92
C PHE A 160 12.50 28.91 -5.55
N VAL A 161 11.17 28.92 -5.62
CA VAL A 161 10.33 30.08 -5.24
C VAL A 161 10.47 30.40 -3.76
N VAL A 162 10.49 29.39 -2.89
CA VAL A 162 10.72 29.56 -1.45
C VAL A 162 12.12 30.13 -1.21
N TRP A 163 13.14 29.57 -1.86
CA TRP A 163 14.50 30.07 -1.79
C TRP A 163 14.60 31.54 -2.24
N TRP A 164 13.96 31.88 -3.36
CA TRP A 164 13.95 33.25 -3.90
C TRP A 164 13.35 34.26 -2.92
N THR A 165 12.23 33.89 -2.28
CA THR A 165 11.57 34.71 -1.27
C THR A 165 12.44 34.91 -0.02
N VAL A 166 13.15 33.86 0.41
CA VAL A 166 13.93 33.84 1.66
C VAL A 166 15.41 34.21 1.42
N ARG A 167 15.82 34.58 0.19
CA ARG A 167 17.22 34.82 -0.21
C ARG A 167 17.95 35.87 0.62
N GLN A 168 17.21 36.79 1.23
CA GLN A 168 17.72 37.84 2.11
C GLN A 168 18.24 37.29 3.46
N TYR A 169 17.83 36.09 3.86
CA TYR A 169 18.23 35.48 5.13
C TYR A 169 19.42 34.52 4.92
N THR A 170 20.57 34.90 5.47
CA THR A 170 21.86 34.21 5.25
C THR A 170 21.91 32.80 5.82
N LYS A 171 21.16 32.51 6.90
CA LYS A 171 21.15 31.19 7.57
C LYS A 171 20.27 30.15 6.87
N THR A 172 19.26 30.57 6.11
CA THR A 172 18.28 29.66 5.48
C THR A 172 18.51 29.46 3.98
N LYS A 173 19.15 30.42 3.30
CA LYS A 173 19.33 30.35 1.84
C LYS A 173 20.09 29.12 1.35
N MET A 174 21.09 28.65 2.11
CA MET A 174 21.94 27.52 1.67
C MET A 174 21.21 26.18 1.62
N PRO A 175 20.54 25.71 2.71
CA PRO A 175 19.85 24.42 2.64
C PRO A 175 18.70 24.41 1.63
N LEU A 176 17.98 25.52 1.44
CA LEU A 176 16.91 25.60 0.44
C LEU A 176 17.44 25.57 -0.99
N LEU A 177 18.57 26.24 -1.25
CA LEU A 177 19.23 26.16 -2.55
C LEU A 177 19.69 24.73 -2.84
N LEU A 178 20.31 24.06 -1.86
CA LEU A 178 20.74 22.67 -2.00
C LEU A 178 19.57 21.73 -2.30
N MET A 179 18.42 21.89 -1.63
CA MET A 179 17.21 21.11 -1.92
C MET A 179 16.69 21.37 -3.34
N SER A 180 16.61 22.64 -3.76
CA SER A 180 16.17 23.01 -5.11
C SER A 180 17.09 22.43 -6.19
N VAL A 181 18.41 22.56 -6.01
CA VAL A 181 19.42 22.01 -6.93
C VAL A 181 19.36 20.48 -6.96
N LEU A 182 19.20 19.82 -5.80
CA LEU A 182 19.07 18.38 -5.73
C LEU A 182 17.85 17.89 -6.54
N MET A 183 16.68 18.50 -6.33
CA MET A 183 15.46 18.15 -7.06
C MET A 183 15.58 18.44 -8.56
N PHE A 184 16.30 19.50 -8.93
CA PHE A 184 16.60 19.83 -10.32
C PHE A 184 17.54 18.79 -10.98
N ILE A 185 18.55 18.31 -10.24
CA ILE A 185 19.42 17.23 -10.72
C ILE A 185 18.60 15.94 -10.90
N SER A 186 17.79 15.56 -9.92
CA SER A 186 16.90 14.40 -10.02
C SER A 186 15.98 14.49 -11.24
N MET A 187 15.40 15.68 -11.47
CA MET A 187 14.57 15.96 -12.64
C MET A 187 15.34 15.67 -13.94
N ILE A 188 16.56 16.19 -14.10
CA ILE A 188 17.38 15.93 -15.29
C ILE A 188 17.72 14.44 -15.43
N LEU A 189 18.02 13.74 -14.32
CA LEU A 189 18.32 12.32 -14.35
C LEU A 189 17.11 11.49 -14.81
N PHE A 190 15.89 11.79 -14.33
CA PHE A 190 14.68 11.12 -14.80
C PHE A 190 14.36 11.42 -16.26
N LEU A 191 14.63 12.64 -16.72
CA LEU A 191 14.52 12.98 -18.14
C LEU A 191 15.53 12.18 -18.99
N GLY A 192 16.77 12.06 -18.52
CA GLY A 192 17.79 11.22 -19.15
C GLY A 192 17.37 9.75 -19.22
N LEU A 193 16.80 9.21 -18.14
CA LEU A 193 16.23 7.85 -18.13
C LEU A 193 15.09 7.71 -19.13
N ALA A 194 14.19 8.70 -19.25
CA ALA A 194 13.12 8.69 -20.23
C ALA A 194 13.62 8.59 -21.68
N PHE A 195 14.75 9.24 -22.00
CA PHE A 195 15.38 9.13 -23.32
C PHE A 195 16.17 7.83 -23.50
N SER A 196 16.64 7.22 -22.42
CA SER A 196 17.32 5.92 -22.46
C SER A 196 16.38 4.76 -22.80
N PHE A 197 15.09 4.87 -22.48
CA PHE A 197 14.08 3.87 -22.85
C PHE A 197 13.65 4.08 -24.32
N SER A 198 14.14 3.22 -25.19
CA SER A 198 13.81 3.16 -26.61
C SER A 198 13.64 1.71 -27.06
N SER A 199 13.08 1.50 -28.25
CA SER A 199 12.89 0.16 -28.82
C SER A 199 14.19 -0.64 -29.02
N THR A 200 15.35 0.01 -28.99
CA THR A 200 16.69 -0.59 -29.12
C THR A 200 17.57 -0.33 -27.90
N GLY A 201 16.97 0.21 -26.82
CA GLY A 201 17.68 0.69 -25.64
C GLY A 201 18.11 -0.43 -24.69
N ASN A 202 18.84 -0.05 -23.65
CA ASN A 202 19.37 -0.98 -22.65
C ASN A 202 18.26 -1.52 -21.72
N THR A 203 18.11 -2.85 -21.70
CA THR A 203 17.19 -3.64 -20.88
C THR A 203 17.25 -3.28 -19.38
N LYS A 204 18.39 -2.84 -18.84
CA LYS A 204 18.57 -2.61 -17.39
C LYS A 204 18.37 -1.16 -16.93
N GLY A 205 17.86 -0.27 -17.78
CA GLY A 205 17.66 1.15 -17.44
C GLY A 205 16.76 1.41 -16.22
N TYR A 206 15.84 0.51 -15.92
CA TYR A 206 14.87 0.64 -14.81
C TYR A 206 15.55 0.69 -13.42
N ILE A 207 16.74 0.09 -13.27
CA ILE A 207 17.53 0.15 -12.03
C ILE A 207 17.85 1.61 -11.68
N GLY A 208 18.00 2.47 -12.69
CA GLY A 208 18.26 3.89 -12.53
C GLY A 208 17.21 4.60 -11.68
N TRP A 209 15.93 4.23 -11.76
CA TRP A 209 14.89 4.86 -10.93
C TRP A 209 15.14 4.64 -9.45
N TYR A 210 15.41 3.39 -9.06
CA TYR A 210 15.63 3.03 -7.66
C TYR A 210 16.89 3.69 -7.10
N VAL A 211 17.96 3.77 -7.90
CA VAL A 211 19.20 4.44 -7.51
C VAL A 211 18.96 5.93 -7.30
N VAL A 212 18.28 6.61 -8.23
CA VAL A 212 17.99 8.05 -8.12
C VAL A 212 17.08 8.34 -6.93
N LEU A 213 15.99 7.58 -6.77
CA LEU A 213 15.05 7.75 -5.65
C LEU A 213 15.73 7.53 -4.30
N SER A 214 16.54 6.48 -4.17
CA SER A 214 17.25 6.17 -2.92
C SER A 214 18.28 7.24 -2.59
N LEU A 215 19.08 7.65 -3.58
CA LEU A 215 20.09 8.70 -3.39
C LEU A 215 19.43 10.02 -3.00
N GLU A 216 18.32 10.37 -3.65
CA GLU A 216 17.56 11.57 -3.34
C GLU A 216 17.02 11.54 -1.90
N ALA A 217 16.40 10.43 -1.48
CA ALA A 217 15.91 10.28 -0.11
C ALA A 217 17.05 10.46 0.92
N VAL A 218 18.18 9.79 0.70
CA VAL A 218 19.36 9.92 1.58
C VAL A 218 19.89 11.35 1.63
N LEU A 219 19.99 12.03 0.49
CA LEU A 219 20.52 13.40 0.41
C LEU A 219 19.57 14.41 1.06
N VAL A 220 18.25 14.31 0.83
CA VAL A 220 17.25 15.18 1.46
C VAL A 220 17.28 15.03 2.99
N LEU A 221 17.36 13.80 3.49
CA LEU A 221 17.43 13.54 4.92
C LEU A 221 18.76 14.02 5.51
N SER A 222 19.89 13.80 4.82
CA SER A 222 21.21 14.30 5.22
C SER A 222 21.25 15.83 5.34
N ILE A 223 20.65 16.55 4.39
CA ILE A 223 20.52 18.02 4.47
C ILE A 223 19.64 18.39 5.69
N SER A 224 18.56 17.66 5.93
CA SER A 224 17.65 17.90 7.05
C SER A 224 18.28 17.62 8.43
N LEU A 225 19.28 16.74 8.51
CA LEU A 225 20.08 16.51 9.73
C LEU A 225 21.06 17.66 10.00
N LYS A 226 21.74 18.14 8.95
CA LYS A 226 22.79 19.16 9.09
C LYS A 226 22.23 20.55 9.40
N TRP A 227 21.07 20.90 8.82
CA TRP A 227 20.45 22.21 9.02
C TRP A 227 19.14 22.09 9.81
N LYS A 228 19.20 22.38 11.12
CA LYS A 228 18.03 22.35 12.04
C LYS A 228 16.83 23.15 11.53
N ILE A 229 17.06 24.23 10.77
CA ILE A 229 16.00 25.10 10.24
C ILE A 229 15.13 24.42 9.16
N VAL A 230 15.64 23.37 8.52
CA VAL A 230 14.94 22.54 7.52
C VAL A 230 14.54 21.18 8.13
N GLY A 231 14.79 21.00 9.43
CA GLY A 231 14.42 19.81 10.18
C GLY A 231 12.92 19.70 10.44
N PHE A 232 12.52 18.48 10.79
CA PHE A 232 11.12 18.06 11.01
C PHE A 232 10.66 18.19 12.46
N LYS A 233 11.50 18.77 13.33
CA LYS A 233 11.11 18.99 14.73
C LYS A 233 9.95 19.98 14.77
N GLY A 234 8.85 19.60 15.43
CA GLY A 234 7.64 20.41 15.52
C GLY A 234 6.84 20.53 14.21
N THR A 235 7.00 19.61 13.26
CA THR A 235 6.09 19.46 12.10
C THR A 235 5.12 18.31 12.34
N HIS A 236 3.95 18.33 11.68
CA HIS A 236 2.96 17.25 11.66
C HIS A 236 3.40 16.00 10.86
N LEU A 237 4.71 15.73 10.78
CA LEU A 237 5.27 14.57 10.07
C LEU A 237 4.77 13.26 10.69
N ILE A 238 4.69 13.22 12.02
CA ILE A 238 4.20 12.06 12.76
C ILE A 238 2.74 11.80 12.38
N GLN A 239 1.91 12.84 12.45
CA GLN A 239 0.51 12.77 12.04
C GLN A 239 0.37 12.33 10.57
N ARG A 240 1.18 12.83 9.63
CA ARG A 240 1.11 12.42 8.22
C ARG A 240 1.49 10.97 7.99
N MET A 241 2.51 10.46 8.69
CA MET A 241 2.87 9.06 8.61
C MET A 241 1.76 8.17 9.18
N GLY A 242 1.19 8.53 10.33
CA GLY A 242 0.05 7.81 10.92
C GLY A 242 -1.21 7.87 10.05
N LEU A 243 -1.53 9.02 9.46
CA LEU A 243 -2.64 9.15 8.50
C LEU A 243 -2.41 8.27 7.27
N LEU A 244 -1.18 8.23 6.72
CA LEU A 244 -0.85 7.33 5.63
C LEU A 244 -0.98 5.85 6.06
N THR A 245 -0.56 5.49 7.28
CA THR A 245 -0.75 4.13 7.82
C THR A 245 -2.23 3.77 7.92
N LEU A 246 -3.09 4.67 8.41
CA LEU A 246 -4.55 4.46 8.44
C LEU A 246 -5.12 4.26 7.04
N ILE A 247 -4.67 5.04 6.06
CA ILE A 247 -5.11 4.92 4.67
C ILE A 247 -4.68 3.56 4.08
N VAL A 248 -3.42 3.14 4.31
CA VAL A 248 -2.91 1.83 3.84
C VAL A 248 -3.66 0.67 4.50
N MET A 249 -3.94 0.76 5.81
CA MET A 249 -4.79 -0.24 6.48
C MET A 249 -6.24 -0.20 5.95
N GLY A 250 -6.74 0.98 5.58
CA GLY A 250 -8.05 1.17 4.97
C GLY A 250 -8.20 0.40 3.65
N GLU A 251 -7.17 0.38 2.82
CA GLU A 251 -7.15 -0.47 1.62
C GLU A 251 -7.29 -1.95 1.97
N GLY A 252 -6.57 -2.38 3.00
CA GLY A 252 -6.69 -3.74 3.52
C GLY A 252 -8.10 -4.10 4.01
N ILE A 253 -8.79 -3.16 4.66
CA ILE A 253 -10.19 -3.34 5.09
C ILE A 253 -11.12 -3.49 3.87
N ILE A 254 -10.92 -2.67 2.82
CA ILE A 254 -11.68 -2.77 1.57
C ILE A 254 -11.46 -4.15 0.93
N GLY A 255 -10.21 -4.61 0.89
CA GLY A 255 -9.83 -5.93 0.40
C GLY A 255 -10.50 -7.07 1.16
N LEU A 256 -10.49 -7.02 2.50
CA LEU A 256 -11.16 -8.00 3.36
C LEU A 256 -12.68 -8.03 3.14
N CYS A 257 -13.32 -6.87 3.06
CA CYS A 257 -14.75 -6.76 2.76
C CYS A 257 -15.09 -7.37 1.39
N ARG A 258 -14.28 -7.07 0.37
CA ARG A 258 -14.43 -7.62 -0.98
C ARG A 258 -14.29 -9.14 -0.98
N ALA A 259 -13.23 -9.69 -0.37
CA ALA A 259 -13.03 -11.13 -0.30
C ALA A 259 -14.16 -11.84 0.46
N THR A 260 -14.67 -11.23 1.53
CA THR A 260 -15.81 -11.78 2.29
C THR A 260 -17.08 -11.80 1.42
N SER A 261 -17.36 -10.73 0.67
CA SER A 261 -18.52 -10.69 -0.25
C SER A 261 -18.40 -11.74 -1.34
N LEU A 262 -17.25 -11.81 -2.03
CA LEU A 262 -16.99 -12.77 -3.10
C LEU A 262 -17.11 -14.21 -2.61
N THR A 263 -16.60 -14.49 -1.41
CA THR A 263 -16.65 -15.83 -0.84
C THR A 263 -18.07 -16.23 -0.46
N ASN A 264 -18.85 -15.30 0.10
CA ASN A 264 -20.25 -15.57 0.45
C ASN A 264 -21.12 -15.79 -0.80
N GLU A 265 -20.91 -15.00 -1.86
CA GLU A 265 -21.59 -15.17 -3.15
C GLU A 265 -21.18 -16.48 -3.84
N GLY A 266 -19.88 -16.77 -3.92
CA GLY A 266 -19.34 -17.92 -4.64
C GLY A 266 -19.68 -19.27 -4.01
N VAL A 267 -19.96 -19.32 -2.70
CA VAL A 267 -20.36 -20.55 -2.00
C VAL A 267 -21.86 -20.84 -2.16
N GLY A 268 -22.66 -19.89 -2.68
CA GLY A 268 -24.10 -20.06 -2.92
C GLY A 268 -24.93 -20.36 -1.66
N ALA A 269 -24.31 -20.24 -0.47
CA ALA A 269 -24.96 -20.62 0.76
C ALA A 269 -25.97 -19.55 1.18
N THR A 270 -27.23 -19.94 1.30
CA THR A 270 -28.29 -19.15 1.92
C THR A 270 -28.05 -18.87 3.41
N SER A 271 -26.98 -19.45 3.99
CA SER A 271 -26.54 -19.27 5.38
C SER A 271 -25.02 -19.18 5.48
N TRP A 272 -24.53 -18.29 6.34
CA TRP A 272 -23.10 -18.08 6.58
C TRP A 272 -22.45 -19.34 7.15
N SER A 273 -21.46 -19.89 6.45
CA SER A 273 -20.65 -21.00 6.98
C SER A 273 -19.87 -20.55 8.23
N PRO A 274 -19.88 -21.32 9.34
CA PRO A 274 -19.12 -20.99 10.55
C PRO A 274 -17.62 -20.76 10.29
N THR A 275 -17.05 -21.48 9.33
CA THR A 275 -15.64 -21.34 8.94
C THR A 275 -15.35 -19.99 8.31
N LEU A 276 -16.21 -19.55 7.39
CA LEU A 276 -16.07 -18.25 6.71
C LEU A 276 -16.26 -17.10 7.69
N SER A 277 -17.27 -17.18 8.55
CA SER A 277 -17.50 -16.20 9.61
C SER A 277 -16.31 -16.12 10.57
N GLY A 278 -15.75 -17.27 10.97
CA GLY A 278 -14.57 -17.32 11.84
C GLY A 278 -13.35 -16.66 11.22
N GLN A 279 -13.12 -16.87 9.92
CA GLN A 279 -12.03 -16.20 9.20
C GLN A 279 -12.26 -14.71 9.06
N ALA A 280 -13.49 -14.27 8.76
CA ALA A 280 -13.81 -12.85 8.62
C ALA A 280 -13.57 -12.12 9.96
N ILE A 281 -14.02 -12.72 11.07
CA ILE A 281 -13.76 -12.22 12.43
C ILE A 281 -12.25 -12.18 12.70
N SER A 282 -11.51 -13.23 12.35
CA SER A 282 -10.05 -13.25 12.52
C SER A 282 -9.36 -12.16 11.71
N GLY A 283 -9.78 -11.91 10.47
CA GLY A 283 -9.21 -10.84 9.63
C GLY A 283 -9.46 -9.46 10.24
N VAL A 284 -10.69 -9.20 10.70
CA VAL A 284 -11.03 -7.95 11.40
C VAL A 284 -10.20 -7.78 12.67
N LEU A 285 -10.04 -8.84 13.47
CA LEU A 285 -9.22 -8.80 14.69
C LEU A 285 -7.74 -8.55 14.36
N CYS A 286 -7.19 -9.16 13.31
CA CYS A 286 -5.81 -8.92 12.89
C CYS A 286 -5.58 -7.45 12.51
N ILE A 287 -6.47 -6.85 11.71
CA ILE A 287 -6.39 -5.43 11.35
C ILE A 287 -6.55 -4.54 12.60
N TYR A 288 -7.48 -4.88 13.49
CA TYR A 288 -7.68 -4.14 14.74
C TYR A 288 -6.47 -4.22 15.68
N PHE A 289 -5.83 -5.38 15.79
CA PHE A 289 -4.59 -5.55 16.55
C PHE A 289 -3.42 -4.79 15.93
N LEU A 290 -3.32 -4.73 14.60
CA LEU A 290 -2.33 -3.87 13.93
C LEU A 290 -2.57 -2.38 14.22
N TYR A 291 -3.84 -1.95 14.19
CA TYR A 291 -4.22 -0.60 14.58
C TYR A 291 -3.81 -0.29 16.03
N MET A 292 -4.17 -1.15 16.99
CA MET A 292 -3.80 -0.97 18.39
C MET A 292 -2.28 -0.96 18.60
N LEU A 293 -1.56 -1.88 17.96
CA LEU A 293 -0.11 -1.97 18.06
C LEU A 293 0.60 -0.69 17.58
N TYR A 294 0.04 -0.01 16.57
CA TYR A 294 0.63 1.20 16.03
C TYR A 294 0.19 2.47 16.77
N PHE A 295 -1.10 2.62 17.10
CA PHE A 295 -1.67 3.87 17.60
C PHE A 295 -1.80 3.96 19.14
N ASP A 296 -1.96 2.86 19.86
CA ASP A 296 -2.30 2.93 21.29
C ASP A 296 -1.14 3.43 22.16
N ASP A 297 0.10 3.19 21.74
CA ASP A 297 1.30 3.58 22.49
C ASP A 297 1.99 4.81 21.90
N GLU A 298 1.28 5.66 21.12
CA GLU A 298 1.89 6.84 20.52
C GLU A 298 2.33 7.82 21.64
N PRO A 299 3.64 7.91 21.93
CA PRO A 299 4.09 8.67 23.08
C PRO A 299 3.99 10.15 22.71
N ASN A 300 3.50 10.98 23.64
CA ASN A 300 3.53 12.45 23.56
C ASN A 300 4.97 13.04 23.62
N TYR A 301 5.96 12.30 23.12
CA TYR A 301 7.37 12.63 23.22
C TYR A 301 7.84 13.41 21.98
N VAL A 302 8.51 14.54 22.23
CA VAL A 302 9.15 15.30 21.18
C VAL A 302 10.44 14.59 20.78
N TYR A 303 10.40 13.83 19.69
CA TYR A 303 11.58 13.15 19.16
C TYR A 303 12.74 14.14 18.88
N SER A 304 13.97 13.67 19.11
CA SER A 304 15.16 14.37 18.63
C SER A 304 15.33 14.16 17.11
N THR A 305 16.12 15.01 16.46
CA THR A 305 16.14 15.12 14.98
C THR A 305 16.56 13.84 14.26
N VAL A 306 17.49 13.06 14.84
CA VAL A 306 18.00 11.83 14.21
C VAL A 306 17.00 10.67 14.34
N PRO A 307 16.51 10.31 15.55
CA PRO A 307 15.47 9.29 15.71
C PRO A 307 14.22 9.57 14.88
N GLN A 308 13.79 10.83 14.78
CA GLN A 308 12.60 11.20 13.99
C GLN A 308 12.77 10.87 12.50
N GLN A 309 13.96 11.08 11.93
CA GLN A 309 14.21 10.76 10.53
C GLN A 309 14.39 9.27 10.30
N LEU A 310 15.05 8.57 11.22
CA LEU A 310 15.14 7.12 11.16
C LEU A 310 13.74 6.49 11.24
N TRP A 311 12.92 6.97 12.16
CA TRP A 311 11.50 6.61 12.29
C TRP A 311 10.76 6.84 10.97
N ALA A 312 10.91 8.00 10.34
CA ALA A 312 10.28 8.30 9.05
C ALA A 312 10.71 7.36 7.90
N ILE A 313 11.98 6.94 7.85
CA ILE A 313 12.44 5.98 6.84
C ILE A 313 11.93 4.56 7.16
N LEU A 314 11.90 4.16 8.42
CA LEU A 314 11.40 2.85 8.85
C LEU A 314 9.90 2.65 8.55
N HIS A 315 9.15 3.73 8.28
CA HIS A 315 7.79 3.62 7.78
C HIS A 315 7.70 3.00 6.38
N PHE A 316 8.75 3.09 5.56
CA PHE A 316 8.76 2.43 4.25
C PHE A 316 8.63 0.90 4.37
N PRO A 317 9.56 0.18 5.03
CA PRO A 317 9.42 -1.27 5.20
C PRO A 317 8.20 -1.63 6.05
N PHE A 318 7.80 -0.79 7.01
CA PHE A 318 6.60 -1.03 7.81
C PHE A 318 5.32 -0.98 6.96
N HIS A 319 5.09 0.08 6.16
CA HIS A 319 3.92 0.16 5.28
C HIS A 319 3.91 -0.98 4.25
N LEU A 320 5.08 -1.34 3.71
CA LEU A 320 5.20 -2.49 2.81
C LEU A 320 4.80 -3.80 3.52
N ALA A 321 5.21 -4.01 4.77
CA ALA A 321 4.84 -5.19 5.53
C ALA A 321 3.33 -5.21 5.86
N VAL A 322 2.76 -4.07 6.25
CA VAL A 322 1.32 -3.95 6.54
C VAL A 322 0.49 -4.29 5.31
N ILE A 323 0.85 -3.74 4.14
CA ILE A 323 0.05 -4.02 2.96
C ILE A 323 0.17 -5.47 2.51
N LEU A 324 1.39 -6.02 2.45
CA LEU A 324 1.59 -7.43 2.08
C LEU A 324 0.89 -8.38 3.06
N PHE A 325 0.84 -8.01 4.35
CA PHE A 325 0.09 -8.77 5.34
C PHE A 325 -1.41 -8.79 5.04
N VAL A 326 -2.02 -7.63 4.75
CA VAL A 326 -3.47 -7.61 4.50
C VAL A 326 -3.83 -8.21 3.13
N GLU A 327 -2.99 -8.02 2.11
CA GLU A 327 -3.12 -8.73 0.82
C GLU A 327 -3.07 -10.25 1.01
N GLY A 328 -2.12 -10.74 1.81
CA GLY A 328 -2.04 -12.15 2.18
C GLY A 328 -3.30 -12.64 2.90
N GLN A 329 -3.86 -11.86 3.81
CA GLN A 329 -5.13 -12.20 4.47
C GLN A 329 -6.29 -12.28 3.48
N GLN A 330 -6.37 -11.36 2.51
CA GLN A 330 -7.39 -11.38 1.47
C GLN A 330 -7.31 -12.65 0.62
N GLN A 331 -6.11 -13.04 0.19
CA GLN A 331 -5.91 -14.25 -0.60
C GLN A 331 -6.28 -15.52 0.18
N LEU A 332 -5.91 -15.61 1.47
CA LEU A 332 -6.28 -16.73 2.33
C LEU A 332 -7.80 -16.87 2.51
N MET A 333 -8.52 -15.75 2.59
CA MET A 333 -9.99 -15.75 2.66
C MET A 333 -10.60 -16.35 1.38
N ILE A 334 -10.15 -15.87 0.21
CA ILE A 334 -10.63 -16.35 -1.09
C ILE A 334 -10.33 -17.84 -1.23
N TRP A 335 -9.12 -18.26 -0.86
CA TRP A 335 -8.71 -19.66 -0.87
C TRP A 335 -9.62 -20.55 -0.02
N GLN A 336 -9.92 -20.15 1.22
CA GLN A 336 -10.85 -20.92 2.04
C GLN A 336 -12.25 -20.96 1.44
N GLY A 337 -12.69 -19.87 0.82
CA GLY A 337 -13.93 -19.82 0.07
C GLY A 337 -14.00 -20.90 -1.00
N ILE A 338 -12.95 -21.00 -1.82
CA ILE A 338 -12.80 -22.03 -2.85
C ILE A 338 -12.85 -23.44 -2.23
N ILE A 339 -12.07 -23.70 -1.18
CA ILE A 339 -12.06 -25.01 -0.50
C ILE A 339 -13.44 -25.37 0.05
N THR A 340 -14.15 -24.40 0.64
CA THR A 340 -15.50 -24.61 1.17
C THR A 340 -16.49 -24.94 0.04
N ALA A 341 -16.42 -24.22 -1.07
CA ALA A 341 -17.24 -24.49 -2.25
C ALA A 341 -16.95 -25.89 -2.83
N LEU A 342 -15.69 -26.28 -2.95
CA LEU A 342 -15.29 -27.62 -3.42
C LEU A 342 -15.78 -28.74 -2.50
N ASN A 343 -15.75 -28.54 -1.18
CA ASN A 343 -16.29 -29.51 -0.23
C ASN A 343 -17.81 -29.66 -0.36
N ILE A 344 -18.54 -28.56 -0.59
CA ILE A 344 -19.99 -28.59 -0.84
C ILE A 344 -20.28 -29.33 -2.14
N LEU A 345 -19.54 -29.04 -3.21
CA LEU A 345 -19.65 -29.75 -4.48
C LEU A 345 -19.42 -31.25 -4.30
N GLY A 346 -18.34 -31.64 -3.60
CA GLY A 346 -18.04 -33.03 -3.30
C GLY A 346 -19.17 -33.74 -2.53
N ALA A 347 -19.73 -33.08 -1.51
CA ALA A 347 -20.84 -33.62 -0.73
C ALA A 347 -22.13 -33.76 -1.56
N SER A 348 -22.43 -32.80 -2.44
CA SER A 348 -23.57 -32.85 -3.36
C SER A 348 -23.41 -33.98 -4.39
N LEU A 349 -22.19 -34.17 -4.92
CA LEU A 349 -21.88 -35.27 -5.84
C LEU A 349 -22.00 -36.64 -5.16
N ASP A 350 -21.51 -36.80 -3.93
CA ASP A 350 -21.66 -38.04 -3.17
C ASP A 350 -23.14 -38.32 -2.86
N THR A 351 -23.92 -37.29 -2.53
CA THR A 351 -25.37 -37.41 -2.32
C THR A 351 -26.09 -37.84 -3.61
N ALA A 352 -25.75 -37.24 -4.76
CA ALA A 352 -26.30 -37.60 -6.06
C ALA A 352 -25.96 -39.05 -6.44
N TYR A 353 -24.72 -39.48 -6.20
CA TYR A 353 -24.27 -40.85 -6.43
C TYR A 353 -25.04 -41.85 -5.56
N ASN A 354 -25.18 -41.56 -4.26
CA ASN A 354 -25.87 -42.43 -3.31
C ASN A 354 -27.39 -42.52 -3.60
N ASN A 355 -28.02 -41.43 -4.03
CA ASN A 355 -29.44 -41.39 -4.38
C ASN A 355 -29.78 -42.16 -5.66
N GLY A 356 -28.87 -42.20 -6.65
CA GLY A 356 -29.10 -42.91 -7.91
C GLY A 356 -29.11 -44.44 -7.79
N GLY A 357 -28.58 -44.98 -6.69
CA GLY A 357 -28.50 -46.42 -6.42
C GLY A 357 -27.48 -47.14 -7.31
N LYS A 358 -26.83 -48.20 -6.78
CA LYS A 358 -25.70 -48.91 -7.44
C LYS A 358 -25.99 -49.53 -8.81
N THR A 359 -27.24 -49.52 -9.28
CA THR A 359 -27.70 -50.26 -10.46
C THR A 359 -28.36 -49.39 -11.54
N ASN A 360 -28.58 -48.09 -11.33
CA ASN A 360 -29.26 -47.21 -12.29
C ASN A 360 -28.35 -46.07 -12.78
N GLY A 361 -27.43 -46.41 -13.70
CA GLY A 361 -26.47 -45.46 -14.25
C GLY A 361 -27.10 -44.20 -14.88
N GLY A 362 -28.29 -44.30 -15.46
CA GLY A 362 -29.01 -43.14 -16.01
C GLY A 362 -29.52 -42.16 -14.95
N VAL A 363 -29.91 -42.63 -13.77
CA VAL A 363 -30.35 -41.76 -12.66
C VAL A 363 -29.14 -41.06 -12.04
N ILE A 364 -28.05 -41.80 -11.85
CA ILE A 364 -26.78 -41.23 -11.36
C ILE A 364 -26.29 -40.14 -12.32
N ALA A 365 -26.27 -40.40 -13.63
CA ALA A 365 -25.81 -39.45 -14.63
C ALA A 365 -26.63 -38.15 -14.62
N ASN A 366 -27.96 -38.25 -14.56
CA ASN A 366 -28.82 -37.06 -14.50
C ASN A 366 -28.64 -36.29 -13.19
N SER A 367 -28.57 -36.96 -12.04
CA SER A 367 -28.39 -36.30 -10.75
C SER A 367 -27.02 -35.64 -10.60
N VAL A 368 -25.95 -36.23 -11.15
CA VAL A 368 -24.63 -35.60 -11.21
C VAL A 368 -24.65 -34.39 -12.14
N LEU A 369 -25.32 -34.49 -13.29
CA LEU A 369 -25.45 -33.39 -14.23
C LEU A 369 -26.23 -32.21 -13.63
N ASP A 370 -27.28 -32.48 -12.85
CA ASP A 370 -28.03 -31.45 -12.12
C ASP A 370 -27.14 -30.71 -11.11
N VAL A 371 -26.32 -31.43 -10.34
CA VAL A 371 -25.37 -30.82 -9.39
C VAL A 371 -24.33 -29.97 -10.10
N ILE A 372 -23.81 -30.43 -11.25
CA ILE A 372 -22.83 -29.68 -12.04
C ILE A 372 -23.46 -28.41 -12.63
N ASN A 373 -24.69 -28.50 -13.15
CA ASN A 373 -25.38 -27.35 -13.73
C ASN A 373 -25.81 -26.30 -12.68
N ASP A 374 -26.15 -26.75 -11.47
CA ASP A 374 -26.47 -25.87 -10.35
C ASP A 374 -25.21 -25.16 -9.83
N PHE A 375 -24.08 -25.88 -9.77
CA PHE A 375 -22.80 -25.31 -9.36
C PHE A 375 -22.15 -24.41 -10.43
N PHE A 376 -22.33 -24.74 -11.71
CA PHE A 376 -21.86 -23.95 -12.86
C PHE A 376 -23.03 -23.55 -13.76
N PRO A 377 -23.70 -22.41 -13.49
CA PRO A 377 -24.76 -21.91 -14.35
C PRO A 377 -24.27 -21.76 -15.81
N GLU A 378 -25.17 -21.96 -16.77
CA GLU A 378 -24.88 -22.01 -18.22
C GLU A 378 -24.16 -20.74 -18.76
N GLU A 379 -24.33 -19.60 -18.09
CA GLU A 379 -23.68 -18.33 -18.41
C GLU A 379 -22.20 -18.32 -18.01
N THR A 380 -21.86 -18.94 -16.88
CA THR A 380 -20.48 -19.11 -16.36
C THR A 380 -19.72 -20.18 -17.15
N ALA A 381 -20.40 -21.25 -17.55
CA ALA A 381 -19.83 -22.31 -18.38
C ALA A 381 -19.36 -21.82 -19.76
N LYS A 382 -20.04 -20.83 -20.36
CA LYS A 382 -19.63 -20.19 -21.63
C LYS A 382 -18.35 -19.36 -21.48
N ILE A 383 -18.15 -18.72 -20.33
CA ILE A 383 -16.95 -17.93 -20.01
C ILE A 383 -15.77 -18.86 -19.77
N VAL A 384 -15.95 -19.90 -18.96
CA VAL A 384 -14.93 -20.94 -18.68
C VAL A 384 -14.51 -21.70 -19.95
N ALA A 385 -15.43 -21.98 -20.88
CA ALA A 385 -15.11 -22.62 -22.15
C ALA A 385 -14.28 -21.74 -23.11
N SER A 386 -14.16 -20.43 -22.85
CA SER A 386 -13.49 -19.48 -23.74
C SER A 386 -12.05 -19.14 -23.35
N GLU A 387 -11.58 -19.57 -22.17
CA GLU A 387 -10.18 -19.40 -21.73
C GLU A 387 -9.43 -20.75 -21.72
N PRO A 388 -8.37 -20.93 -22.53
CA PRO A 388 -7.68 -22.22 -22.72
C PRO A 388 -6.94 -22.74 -21.47
N ALA A 389 -6.75 -21.91 -20.44
CA ALA A 389 -6.07 -22.31 -19.19
C ALA A 389 -7.00 -23.02 -18.19
N PHE A 390 -8.32 -22.81 -18.29
CA PHE A 390 -9.32 -23.41 -17.39
C PHE A 390 -10.25 -24.37 -18.13
N VAL A 391 -9.79 -24.95 -19.24
CA VAL A 391 -10.56 -25.93 -20.03
C VAL A 391 -10.55 -27.27 -19.31
N PHE A 392 -11.30 -27.33 -18.22
CA PHE A 392 -11.95 -28.58 -17.83
C PHE A 392 -13.12 -28.78 -18.79
N ASN A 393 -12.82 -29.30 -19.98
CA ASN A 393 -13.86 -29.61 -20.96
C ASN A 393 -14.65 -30.79 -20.41
N LEU A 394 -15.74 -30.51 -19.68
CA LEU A 394 -16.71 -31.48 -19.18
C LEU A 394 -17.68 -31.94 -20.28
N ALA A 395 -17.67 -31.32 -21.46
CA ALA A 395 -18.52 -31.70 -22.59
C ALA A 395 -18.33 -33.17 -23.02
N PRO A 396 -17.10 -33.73 -23.07
CA PRO A 396 -16.88 -35.14 -23.35
C PRO A 396 -17.34 -36.05 -22.20
N MET A 397 -17.34 -35.60 -20.94
CA MET A 397 -17.82 -36.39 -19.79
C MET A 397 -19.35 -36.47 -19.77
N ARG A 398 -20.03 -35.39 -20.18
CA ARG A 398 -21.48 -35.38 -20.39
C ARG A 398 -21.91 -36.35 -21.51
N ASP A 399 -21.12 -36.41 -22.59
CA ASP A 399 -21.48 -37.16 -23.79
C ASP A 399 -20.92 -38.62 -23.79
N SER A 400 -19.99 -38.96 -22.89
CA SER A 400 -19.47 -40.32 -22.75
C SER A 400 -20.21 -41.10 -21.66
N GLY A 401 -20.76 -42.25 -22.01
CA GLY A 401 -21.25 -43.25 -21.05
C GLY A 401 -20.16 -44.15 -20.46
N ASP A 402 -18.88 -43.79 -20.64
CA ASP A 402 -17.74 -44.62 -20.27
C ASP A 402 -17.17 -44.20 -18.90
N ALA A 403 -17.37 -45.06 -17.89
CA ALA A 403 -16.93 -44.83 -16.52
C ALA A 403 -15.40 -44.72 -16.37
N THR A 404 -14.62 -45.35 -17.26
CA THR A 404 -13.15 -45.23 -17.22
C THR A 404 -12.66 -43.88 -17.72
N PHE A 405 -13.32 -43.31 -18.73
CA PHE A 405 -13.03 -41.97 -19.22
C PHE A 405 -13.39 -40.89 -18.19
N ILE A 406 -14.55 -41.02 -17.54
CA ILE A 406 -14.99 -40.10 -16.49
C ILE A 406 -14.01 -40.11 -15.30
N ARG A 407 -13.56 -41.30 -14.87
CA ARG A 407 -12.57 -41.44 -13.81
C ARG A 407 -11.24 -40.74 -14.14
N ASP A 408 -10.72 -40.93 -15.35
CA ASP A 408 -9.44 -40.35 -15.78
C ASP A 408 -9.46 -38.82 -15.85
N GLN A 409 -10.63 -38.22 -16.09
CA GLN A 409 -10.80 -36.76 -16.01
C GLN A 409 -10.89 -36.29 -14.55
N ILE A 410 -11.62 -37.00 -13.68
CA ILE A 410 -11.67 -36.66 -12.24
C ILE A 410 -10.28 -36.76 -11.60
N ASP A 411 -9.48 -37.75 -11.97
CA ASP A 411 -8.09 -37.88 -11.51
C ASP A 411 -7.22 -36.69 -11.99
N LYS A 412 -7.46 -36.16 -13.21
CA LYS A 412 -6.79 -34.93 -13.69
C LYS A 412 -7.25 -33.65 -12.98
N LEU A 413 -8.52 -33.55 -12.60
CA LEU A 413 -9.02 -32.47 -11.72
C LEU A 413 -8.30 -32.51 -10.37
N TRP A 414 -8.18 -33.71 -9.82
CA TRP A 414 -7.51 -33.93 -8.55
C TRP A 414 -6.04 -33.55 -8.62
N ASP A 415 -5.32 -33.93 -9.68
CA ASP A 415 -3.92 -33.55 -9.88
C ASP A 415 -3.72 -32.04 -10.14
N LEU A 416 -4.69 -31.34 -10.74
CA LEU A 416 -4.67 -29.88 -10.91
C LEU A 416 -4.97 -29.12 -9.60
N CYS A 417 -5.72 -29.73 -8.69
CA CYS A 417 -6.07 -29.16 -7.38
C CYS A 417 -5.12 -29.61 -6.25
N ALA A 418 -4.29 -30.62 -6.49
CA ALA A 418 -3.25 -31.04 -5.56
C ALA A 418 -2.10 -30.01 -5.60
N PRO A 419 -1.65 -29.49 -4.45
CA PRO A 419 -0.41 -28.74 -4.42
C PRO A 419 0.73 -29.67 -4.83
N ASP A 420 1.60 -29.23 -5.75
CA ASP A 420 2.83 -29.92 -6.08
C ASP A 420 3.65 -30.16 -4.79
N ILE A 421 3.51 -31.35 -4.20
CA ILE A 421 4.42 -31.84 -3.19
C ILE A 421 5.58 -32.46 -3.96
N GLY A 422 6.50 -31.60 -4.38
CA GLY A 422 7.79 -31.93 -4.99
C GLY A 422 8.92 -31.21 -4.28
#